data_AF-A0A842NL62-F1
#
_entry.id   AF-A0A842NL62-F1
#
_cell.length_a   1.000
_cell.length_b   1.000
_cell.length_c   1.000
_cell.angle_alpha   90.00
_cell.angle_beta   90.00
_cell.angle_gamma   90.00
#
_symmetry.space_group_name_H-M   'P 1'
#
loop_
_entity.id
_entity.type
_entity.pdbx_description
1 polymer ?
#
loop_
_entity_poly.entity_id
_entity_poly.type
_entity_poly.pdbx_seq_one_letter_code
_entity_poly.pdbx_strand_id
1 'polypeptide(L)'
;MKGKEKRNLEIQELVLAGYTQEKIADKLNISISTVTRTIRKQRNSSAQWLTNLAQNDFANIYREALAGFKQDLMHLNDLLEDPATKTDIKLQLQIRKAITDTRAKHLEHLLRGPVVWSMDALIQKCNPERIAQPLMKSLGGISGIK
;
A
#
# COMPACT_ATOMS: atom_id res chain seq x y z
N MET A 1 -13.43 -9.39 -25.70
CA MET A 1 -12.19 -9.74 -24.97
C MET A 1 -11.14 -10.22 -25.94
N LYS A 2 -9.88 -9.80 -25.80
CA LYS A 2 -8.79 -10.32 -26.64
C LYS A 2 -8.53 -11.78 -26.26
N GLY A 3 -8.20 -12.65 -27.23
CA GLY A 3 -7.99 -14.09 -26.97
C GLY A 3 -6.89 -14.42 -25.95
N LYS A 4 -5.99 -13.48 -25.68
CA LYS A 4 -4.98 -13.59 -24.62
C LYS A 4 -5.54 -13.34 -23.21
N GLU A 5 -6.47 -12.41 -23.07
CA GLU A 5 -7.11 -12.09 -21.79
C GLU A 5 -8.01 -13.23 -21.33
N LYS A 6 -8.80 -13.79 -22.27
CA LYS A 6 -9.64 -14.96 -22.00
C LYS A 6 -8.83 -16.15 -21.46
N ARG A 7 -7.69 -16.44 -22.11
CA ARG A 7 -6.79 -17.51 -21.68
C ARG A 7 -6.19 -17.27 -20.28
N ASN A 8 -5.83 -16.02 -19.98
CA ASN A 8 -5.30 -15.68 -18.65
C ASN A 8 -6.35 -15.87 -17.56
N LEU A 9 -7.60 -15.53 -17.85
CA LEU A 9 -8.75 -15.78 -16.96
C LEU A 9 -8.95 -17.28 -16.73
N GLU A 10 -8.98 -18.08 -17.80
CA GLU A 10 -9.11 -19.54 -17.70
C GLU A 10 -7.97 -20.18 -16.88
N ILE A 11 -6.73 -19.73 -17.06
CA ILE A 11 -5.59 -20.17 -16.23
C ILE A 11 -5.83 -19.80 -14.76
N GLN A 12 -6.31 -18.59 -14.48
CA GLN A 12 -6.57 -18.12 -13.12
C GLN A 12 -7.67 -18.93 -12.44
N GLU A 13 -8.78 -19.19 -13.13
CA GLU A 13 -9.89 -20.01 -12.64
C GLU A 13 -9.44 -21.43 -12.31
N LEU A 14 -8.63 -22.06 -13.17
CA LEU A 14 -8.11 -23.40 -12.91
C LEU A 14 -7.10 -23.44 -11.75
N VAL A 15 -6.29 -22.39 -11.57
CA VAL A 15 -5.42 -22.28 -10.40
C VAL A 15 -6.24 -22.16 -9.11
N LEU A 16 -7.32 -21.36 -9.12
CA LEU A 16 -8.22 -21.21 -7.97
C LEU A 16 -8.97 -22.49 -7.64
N ALA A 17 -9.30 -23.30 -8.65
CA ALA A 17 -9.89 -24.63 -8.48
C ALA A 17 -8.88 -25.71 -8.01
N GLY A 18 -7.61 -25.36 -7.76
CA GLY A 18 -6.61 -26.25 -7.20
C GLY A 18 -5.90 -27.18 -8.18
N TYR A 19 -6.02 -26.94 -9.50
CA TYR A 19 -5.31 -27.74 -10.49
C TYR A 19 -3.80 -27.48 -10.48
N THR A 20 -3.00 -28.53 -10.70
CA THR A 20 -1.54 -28.40 -10.88
C THR A 20 -1.21 -27.77 -12.23
N GLN A 21 0.00 -27.21 -12.36
CA GLN A 21 0.42 -26.55 -13.59
C GLN A 21 0.47 -27.51 -14.78
N GLU A 22 0.79 -28.80 -14.58
CA GLU A 22 0.73 -29.79 -15.66
C GLU A 22 -0.72 -30.02 -16.12
N LYS A 23 -1.65 -30.22 -15.18
CA LYS A 23 -3.08 -30.42 -15.52
C LYS A 23 -3.69 -29.22 -16.23
N ILE A 24 -3.26 -28.01 -15.90
CA ILE A 24 -3.70 -26.78 -16.57
C ILE A 24 -3.14 -26.72 -18.00
N ALA A 25 -1.86 -27.05 -18.17
CA ALA A 25 -1.20 -27.09 -19.47
C ALA A 25 -1.88 -28.09 -20.41
N ASP A 26 -2.18 -29.28 -19.91
CA ASP A 26 -2.88 -30.34 -20.65
C ASP A 26 -4.30 -29.91 -21.04
N LYS A 27 -5.05 -29.33 -20.09
CA LYS A 27 -6.45 -28.92 -20.31
C LYS A 27 -6.60 -27.76 -21.29
N LEU A 28 -5.64 -26.85 -21.31
CA LEU A 28 -5.64 -25.68 -22.21
C LEU A 28 -4.80 -25.90 -23.48
N ASN A 29 -4.18 -27.07 -23.63
CA ASN A 29 -3.26 -27.41 -24.71
C ASN A 29 -2.19 -26.33 -24.95
N ILE A 30 -1.52 -25.91 -23.88
CA ILE A 30 -0.44 -24.92 -23.89
C ILE A 30 0.78 -25.45 -23.14
N SER A 31 1.96 -24.92 -23.45
CA SER A 31 3.16 -25.35 -22.72
C SER A 31 3.07 -25.03 -21.22
N ILE A 32 3.58 -25.93 -20.38
CA ILE A 32 3.71 -25.72 -18.94
C ILE A 32 4.47 -24.41 -18.66
N SER A 33 5.54 -24.13 -19.42
CA SER A 33 6.31 -22.90 -19.28
C SER A 33 5.46 -21.63 -19.46
N THR A 34 4.48 -21.66 -20.37
CA THR A 34 3.52 -20.57 -20.60
C THR A 34 2.60 -20.39 -19.40
N VAL A 35 2.11 -21.50 -18.83
CA VAL A 35 1.28 -21.50 -17.61
C VAL A 35 2.08 -20.92 -16.44
N THR A 36 3.27 -21.44 -16.17
CA THR A 36 4.16 -20.96 -15.09
C THR A 36 4.46 -19.47 -15.22
N ARG A 37 4.82 -19.00 -16.44
CA ARG A 37 5.09 -17.57 -16.69
C ARG A 37 3.86 -16.71 -16.44
N THR A 38 2.68 -17.17 -16.83
CA THR A 38 1.42 -16.44 -16.66
C THR A 38 1.04 -16.35 -15.20
N ILE A 39 1.12 -17.45 -14.45
CA ILE A 39 0.88 -17.49 -13.01
C ILE A 39 1.85 -16.56 -12.27
N ARG A 40 3.15 -16.62 -12.61
CA ARG A 40 4.16 -15.73 -12.01
C ARG A 40 3.84 -14.26 -12.27
N LYS A 41 3.44 -13.92 -13.50
CA LYS A 41 3.05 -12.55 -13.84
C LYS A 41 1.80 -12.12 -13.04
N GLN A 42 0.78 -12.97 -12.96
CA GLN A 42 -0.43 -12.70 -12.17
C GLN A 42 -0.10 -12.47 -10.70
N ARG A 43 0.71 -13.34 -10.07
CA ARG A 43 1.14 -13.16 -8.68
C ARG A 43 1.88 -11.84 -8.45
N ASN A 44 2.81 -11.49 -9.33
CA ASN A 44 3.53 -10.21 -9.23
C ASN A 44 2.58 -9.01 -9.37
N SER A 45 1.64 -9.08 -10.32
CA SER A 45 0.62 -8.03 -10.49
C SER A 45 -0.33 -7.93 -9.29
N SER A 46 -0.76 -9.05 -8.71
CA SER A 46 -1.58 -9.07 -7.49
C SER A 46 -0.82 -8.50 -6.29
N ALA A 47 0.46 -8.86 -6.10
CA ALA A 47 1.29 -8.30 -5.04
C ALA A 47 1.44 -6.78 -5.19
N GLN A 48 1.69 -6.31 -6.42
CA GLN A 48 1.81 -4.88 -6.70
C GLN A 48 0.48 -4.14 -6.54
N TRP A 49 -0.64 -4.78 -6.85
CA TRP A 49 -1.97 -4.23 -6.59
C TRP A 49 -2.22 -4.09 -5.08
N LEU A 50 -1.89 -5.10 -4.27
CA LEU A 50 -2.00 -5.04 -2.82
C LEU A 50 -1.13 -3.93 -2.21
N THR A 51 0.10 -3.76 -2.69
CA THR A 51 0.96 -2.65 -2.22
C THR A 51 0.38 -1.29 -2.58
N ASN A 52 -0.16 -1.15 -3.80
CA ASN A 52 -0.79 0.10 -4.23
C ASN A 52 -2.07 0.38 -3.42
N LEU A 53 -2.87 -0.64 -3.14
CA LEU A 53 -4.06 -0.53 -2.29
C LEU A 53 -3.67 -0.07 -0.89
N ALA A 54 -2.71 -0.74 -0.25
CA ALA A 54 -2.24 -0.38 1.08
C ALA A 54 -1.68 1.06 1.14
N GLN A 55 -0.94 1.49 0.12
CA GLN A 55 -0.43 2.86 0.03
C GLN A 55 -1.54 3.90 -0.14
N ASN A 56 -2.49 3.63 -1.05
CA ASN A 56 -3.60 4.54 -1.31
C ASN A 56 -4.58 4.61 -0.14
N ASP A 57 -4.87 3.48 0.51
CA ASP A 57 -5.72 3.44 1.70
C ASP A 57 -5.08 4.17 2.87
N PHE A 58 -3.77 3.99 3.10
CA PHE A 58 -3.08 4.74 4.16
C PHE A 58 -3.11 6.26 3.90
N ALA A 59 -2.89 6.67 2.65
CA ALA A 59 -2.98 8.08 2.27
C ALA A 59 -4.41 8.63 2.40
N ASN A 60 -5.43 7.82 2.10
CA ASN A 60 -6.83 8.19 2.24
C ASN A 60 -7.24 8.31 3.72
N ILE A 61 -6.92 7.31 4.54
CA ILE A 61 -7.18 7.32 5.99
C ILE A 61 -6.48 8.51 6.65
N TYR A 62 -5.23 8.78 6.28
CA TYR A 62 -4.50 9.93 6.76
C TYR A 62 -5.16 11.27 6.36
N ARG A 63 -5.63 11.37 5.10
CA ARG A 63 -6.36 12.55 4.62
C ARG A 63 -7.69 12.74 5.34
N GLU A 64 -8.43 11.66 5.59
CA GLU A 64 -9.68 11.67 6.34
C GLU A 64 -9.46 12.11 7.79
N ALA A 65 -8.42 11.61 8.46
CA ALA A 65 -8.05 12.04 9.80
C ALA A 65 -7.73 13.55 9.86
N LEU A 66 -6.97 14.07 8.88
CA LEU A 66 -6.71 15.51 8.78
C LEU A 66 -7.96 16.34 8.50
N ALA A 67 -8.91 15.80 7.72
CA ALA A 67 -10.18 16.44 7.45
C ALA A 67 -11.08 16.49 8.71
N GLY A 68 -11.08 15.42 9.51
CA GLY A 68 -11.77 15.37 10.80
C GLY A 68 -11.33 16.49 11.75
N PHE A 69 -10.01 16.70 11.89
CA PHE A 69 -9.49 17.81 12.70
C PHE A 69 -9.95 19.20 12.20
N LYS A 70 -10.12 19.38 10.89
CA LYS A 70 -10.65 20.64 10.35
C LYS A 70 -12.13 20.82 10.68
N GLN A 71 -12.92 19.75 10.59
CA GLN A 71 -14.34 19.77 10.98
C GLN A 71 -14.50 20.08 12.46
N ASP A 72 -13.69 19.46 13.33
CA ASP A 72 -13.68 19.74 14.76
C ASP A 72 -13.35 21.21 15.05
N LEU A 73 -12.39 21.78 14.32
CA LEU A 73 -12.06 23.21 14.44
C LEU A 73 -13.20 24.11 13.98
N MET A 74 -13.91 23.76 12.90
CA MET A 74 -15.09 24.50 12.47
C MET A 74 -16.16 24.46 13.55
N HIS A 75 -16.49 23.27 14.05
CA HIS A 75 -17.50 23.10 15.10
C HIS A 75 -17.17 23.87 16.38
N LEU A 76 -15.90 23.86 16.82
CA LEU A 76 -15.48 24.62 17.99
C LEU A 76 -15.53 26.15 17.77
N ASN A 77 -15.32 26.62 16.55
CA ASN A 77 -15.50 28.04 16.23
C ASN A 77 -16.99 28.42 16.17
N ASP A 78 -17.84 27.56 15.62
CA ASP A 78 -19.29 27.76 15.60
C ASP A 78 -19.84 27.86 17.04
N LEU A 79 -19.36 26.99 17.95
CA LEU A 79 -19.69 27.05 19.37
C LEU A 79 -19.22 28.35 20.06
N LEU A 80 -18.22 29.06 19.54
CA LEU A 80 -17.84 30.40 20.04
C LEU A 80 -18.76 31.51 19.53
N GLU A 81 -19.41 31.31 18.38
CA GLU A 81 -20.33 32.28 17.79
C GLU A 81 -21.72 32.23 18.44
N ASP A 82 -22.06 31.12 19.07
CA ASP A 82 -23.33 30.92 19.77
C ASP A 82 -23.58 31.97 20.88
N PRO A 83 -24.82 32.48 21.01
CA PRO A 83 -25.17 33.50 22.00
C PRO A 83 -25.13 32.97 23.45
N ALA A 84 -25.35 31.67 23.66
CA ALA A 84 -25.29 31.05 24.99
C ALA A 84 -23.87 31.01 25.57
N THR A 85 -22.89 30.68 24.73
CA THR A 85 -21.45 30.63 25.08
C THR A 85 -20.83 32.03 25.16
N LYS A 86 -21.44 33.06 24.56
CA LYS A 86 -21.02 34.46 24.74
C LYS A 86 -21.19 34.98 26.16
N THR A 87 -22.07 34.36 26.94
CA THR A 87 -22.45 34.81 28.29
C THR A 87 -21.54 34.21 29.38
N ASP A 88 -20.91 33.06 29.12
CA ASP A 88 -20.04 32.37 30.09
C ASP A 88 -18.56 32.40 29.67
N ILE A 89 -17.78 33.20 30.38
CA ILE A 89 -16.33 33.39 30.16
C ILE A 89 -15.54 32.09 30.40
N LYS A 90 -15.96 31.24 31.35
CA LYS A 90 -15.26 29.97 31.62
C LYS A 90 -15.42 29.00 30.45
N LEU A 91 -16.62 28.92 29.90
CA LEU A 91 -16.93 28.08 28.76
C LEU A 91 -16.15 28.54 27.51
N GLN A 92 -16.04 29.85 27.27
CA GLN A 92 -15.21 30.38 26.18
C GLN A 92 -13.73 30.01 26.33
N LEU A 93 -13.18 30.11 27.53
CA LEU A 93 -11.78 29.75 27.79
C LEU A 93 -11.54 28.24 27.57
N GLN A 94 -12.50 27.39 27.96
CA GLN A 94 -12.44 25.96 27.69
C GLN A 94 -12.48 25.64 26.19
N ILE A 95 -13.36 26.30 25.44
CA ILE A 95 -13.46 26.12 23.98
C ILE A 95 -12.18 26.62 23.30
N ARG A 96 -11.64 27.78 23.69
CA ARG A 96 -10.36 28.30 23.15
C ARG A 96 -9.17 27.39 23.47
N LYS A 97 -9.14 26.77 24.65
CA LYS A 97 -8.14 25.75 24.99
C LYS A 97 -8.29 24.54 24.06
N ALA A 98 -9.50 24.02 23.89
CA ALA A 98 -9.77 22.91 22.99
C ALA A 98 -9.35 23.21 21.54
N ILE A 99 -9.63 24.41 21.03
CA ILE A 99 -9.17 24.87 19.70
C ILE A 99 -7.64 24.82 19.60
N THR A 100 -6.95 25.28 20.64
CA THR A 100 -5.48 25.31 20.67
C THR A 100 -4.90 23.89 20.68
N ASP A 101 -5.48 23.00 21.48
CA ASP A 101 -5.08 21.59 21.55
C ASP A 101 -5.34 20.85 20.22
N THR A 102 -6.50 21.08 19.59
CA THR A 102 -6.85 20.49 18.29
C THR A 102 -5.97 21.04 17.17
N ARG A 103 -5.63 22.34 17.19
CA ARG A 103 -4.65 22.93 16.25
C ARG A 103 -3.26 22.35 16.44
N ALA A 104 -2.80 22.19 17.68
CA ALA A 104 -1.50 21.59 17.98
C ALA A 104 -1.42 20.16 17.46
N LYS A 105 -2.45 19.34 17.69
CA LYS A 105 -2.55 17.98 17.15
C LYS A 105 -2.61 17.98 15.62
N HIS A 106 -3.40 18.86 15.01
CA HIS A 106 -3.48 18.97 13.55
C HIS A 106 -2.11 19.30 12.95
N LEU A 107 -1.37 20.25 13.52
CA LEU A 107 -0.01 20.62 13.08
C LEU A 107 0.99 19.50 13.33
N GLU A 108 0.94 18.82 14.48
CA GLU A 108 1.78 17.67 14.78
C GLU A 108 1.59 16.55 13.77
N HIS A 109 0.33 16.21 13.46
CA HIS A 109 0.01 15.20 12.47
C HIS A 109 0.40 15.65 11.06
N LEU A 110 0.24 16.92 10.70
CA LEU A 110 0.67 17.47 9.41
C LEU A 110 2.19 17.39 9.23
N LEU A 111 2.96 17.68 10.28
CA LEU A 111 4.43 17.60 10.29
C LEU A 111 4.95 16.15 10.32
N ARG A 112 4.23 15.25 10.99
CA ARG A 112 4.50 13.80 11.01
C ARG A 112 3.79 13.04 9.89
N GLY A 113 3.20 13.76 8.95
CA GLY A 113 2.52 13.14 7.83
C GLY A 113 3.46 12.22 7.09
N PRO A 114 2.94 11.17 6.43
CA PRO A 114 3.70 10.50 5.39
C PRO A 114 3.96 11.56 4.31
N VAL A 115 5.08 12.28 4.43
CA VAL A 115 5.62 13.03 3.31
C VAL A 115 5.76 11.97 2.23
N VAL A 116 5.14 12.20 1.08
CA VAL A 116 5.32 11.37 -0.10
C VAL A 116 6.77 11.56 -0.55
N TRP A 117 7.71 11.05 0.23
CA TRP A 117 9.05 10.77 -0.21
C TRP A 117 8.85 9.70 -1.26
N SER A 118 9.23 10.01 -2.50
CA SER A 118 9.26 9.03 -3.59
C SER A 118 9.73 7.70 -3.02
N MET A 119 9.02 6.61 -3.31
CA MET A 119 9.33 5.29 -2.77
C MET A 119 10.82 4.93 -2.92
N ASP A 120 11.48 5.47 -3.95
CA ASP A 120 12.93 5.43 -4.18
C ASP A 120 13.79 5.93 -3.00
N ALA A 121 13.40 7.03 -2.35
CA ALA A 121 14.10 7.60 -1.20
C ALA A 121 13.90 6.74 0.07
N LEU A 122 12.74 6.09 0.20
CA LEU A 122 12.49 5.13 1.28
C LEU A 122 13.30 3.84 1.07
N ILE A 123 13.37 3.35 -0.17
CA ILE A 123 14.16 2.16 -0.55
C ILE A 123 15.66 2.41 -0.32
N GLN A 124 16.16 3.61 -0.62
CA GLN A 124 17.57 3.97 -0.39
C GLN A 124 17.93 4.03 1.10
N LYS A 125 16.98 4.43 1.95
CA LYS A 125 17.21 4.60 3.40
C LYS A 125 17.00 3.30 4.19
N CYS A 126 16.05 2.46 3.77
CA CYS A 126 15.72 1.20 4.41
C CYS A 126 16.50 -0.01 3.86
N ASN A 127 17.34 0.18 2.85
CA ASN A 127 18.15 -0.88 2.25
C ASN A 127 19.62 -0.44 2.16
N PRO A 128 20.36 -0.37 3.29
CA PRO A 128 21.79 -0.11 3.26
C PRO A 128 22.46 -1.37 2.70
N GLU A 129 22.81 -1.29 1.42
CA GLU A 129 23.54 -2.29 0.62
C GLU A 129 22.92 -3.69 0.58
N ARG A 130 22.65 -4.18 -0.65
CA ARG A 130 22.35 -5.60 -0.86
C ARG A 130 23.51 -6.40 -0.31
N ILE A 131 23.30 -7.16 0.77
CA ILE A 131 24.21 -8.23 1.19
C ILE A 131 24.43 -9.07 -0.07
N ALA A 132 25.67 -9.07 -0.58
CA ALA A 132 26.04 -9.87 -1.73
C ALA A 132 25.73 -11.33 -1.40
N GLN A 133 24.77 -11.93 -2.11
CA GLN A 133 24.54 -13.35 -1.99
C GLN A 133 25.86 -14.06 -2.35
N PRO A 134 26.37 -14.99 -1.53
CA PRO A 134 27.55 -15.74 -1.90
C PRO A 134 27.24 -16.49 -3.20
N LEU A 135 28.00 -16.17 -4.26
CA LEU A 135 27.99 -16.95 -5.48
C LEU A 135 28.33 -18.40 -5.09
N MET A 136 27.39 -19.32 -5.27
CA MET A 136 27.72 -20.74 -5.27
C MET A 136 28.84 -20.94 -6.28
N LYS A 137 30.01 -21.41 -5.84
CA LYS A 137 30.99 -22.01 -6.74
C LYS A 137 30.25 -23.09 -7.51
N SER A 138 30.10 -22.88 -8.82
CA SER A 138 29.50 -23.83 -9.73
C SER A 138 30.07 -25.22 -9.45
N LEU A 139 29.21 -26.15 -9.05
CA LEU A 139 29.45 -27.57 -9.27
C LEU A 139 29.54 -27.76 -10.79
N GLY A 140 30.76 -27.77 -11.33
CA GLY A 140 30.97 -27.79 -12.76
C GLY A 140 32.40 -27.48 -13.18
N GLY A 141 33.37 -28.16 -12.58
CA GLY A 141 34.79 -28.07 -12.93
C GLY A 141 35.43 -29.46 -13.02
N ILE A 142 34.77 -30.40 -13.70
CA ILE A 142 35.47 -31.57 -14.27
C ILE A 142 35.50 -31.35 -15.78
N SER A 143 36.27 -30.34 -16.18
CA SER A 143 36.94 -30.31 -17.48
C SER A 143 38.35 -30.82 -17.20
N GLY A 144 38.59 -32.08 -17.58
CA GLY A 144 39.83 -32.79 -17.29
C GLY A 144 39.79 -34.17 -17.92
N ILE A 145 39.58 -34.20 -19.24
CA ILE A 145 39.96 -35.35 -20.07
C ILE A 145 41.49 -35.32 -20.12
N LYS A 146 42.11 -36.30 -19.46
CA LYS A 146 43.34 -36.94 -19.91
C LYS A 146 42.98 -38.39 -20.24
#